data_AF-A0A8S2HSB4-F1
#
_entry.id   AF-A0A8S2HSB4-F1
#
_cell.length_a   1.000
_cell.length_b   1.000
_cell.length_c   1.000
_cell.angle_alpha   90.00
_cell.angle_beta   90.00
_cell.angle_gamma   90.00
#
_symmetry.space_group_name_H-M   'P 1'
#
loop_
_entity.id
_entity.type
_entity.pdbx_description
1 polymer ?
#
loop_
_entity_poly.entity_id
_entity_poly.type
_entity_poly.pdbx_seq_one_letter_code
_entity_poly.pdbx_strand_id
1 'polypeptide(L)'
;MVPSFFILDLGCANSIRHYLLECELPRYRLREYYQCHVDELCEEFRQELIKEHAQISDVQQCDAEEHKLQLKHGTYKRLKAKVDLQIAGQIYFYKQYVANTIHSYNSVVFFAFRFSHSQSSSSDAVDQACSSLRHRLLYLNQLQYDKVQKNLVQAVDNALAGCRYHFFSR
;
A
#
# COMPACT_ATOMS: atom_id res chain seq x y z
N MET A 1 18.89 -6.29 50.36
CA MET A 1 17.48 -6.70 50.43
C MET A 1 16.72 -5.92 49.37
N VAL A 2 16.42 -6.55 48.23
CA VAL A 2 15.59 -5.93 47.18
C VAL A 2 14.14 -6.20 47.57
N PRO A 3 13.27 -5.19 47.71
CA PRO A 3 11.92 -5.40 48.20
C PRO A 3 11.11 -6.19 47.17
N SER A 4 10.57 -7.32 47.62
CA SER A 4 9.74 -8.27 46.86
C SER A 4 8.45 -7.68 46.26
N PHE A 5 8.19 -6.38 46.46
CA PHE A 5 7.06 -5.65 45.87
C PHE A 5 7.21 -5.40 44.36
N PHE A 6 8.43 -5.44 43.81
CA PHE A 6 8.64 -5.20 42.37
C PHE A 6 8.19 -6.35 41.45
N ILE A 7 8.01 -7.57 41.97
CA ILE A 7 7.74 -8.75 41.13
C ILE A 7 6.24 -8.88 40.79
N LEU A 8 5.34 -8.40 41.66
CA LEU A 8 3.89 -8.38 41.40
C LEU A 8 3.48 -7.33 40.37
N ASP A 9 4.25 -6.24 40.26
CA ASP A 9 3.91 -5.07 39.44
C ASP A 9 4.15 -5.31 37.93
N LEU A 10 5.15 -6.14 37.61
CA LEU A 10 5.44 -6.50 36.21
C LEU A 10 4.39 -7.45 35.62
N GLY A 11 3.80 -8.33 36.44
CA GLY A 11 2.76 -9.27 36.01
C GLY A 11 1.49 -8.55 35.59
N CYS A 12 0.99 -7.64 36.41
CA CYS A 12 -0.23 -6.88 36.13
C CYS A 12 -0.09 -5.97 34.91
N ALA A 13 1.04 -5.28 34.75
CA ALA A 13 1.29 -4.42 33.59
C ALA A 13 1.29 -5.23 32.28
N ASN A 14 1.88 -6.43 32.29
CA ASN A 14 1.89 -7.32 31.13
C ASN A 14 0.48 -7.86 30.80
N SER A 15 -0.32 -8.19 31.80
CA SER A 15 -1.72 -8.60 31.59
C SER A 15 -2.56 -7.47 30.97
N ILE A 16 -2.41 -6.23 31.47
CA ILE A 16 -3.10 -5.06 30.91
C ILE A 16 -2.63 -4.81 29.48
N ARG A 17 -1.32 -4.86 29.23
CA ARG A 17 -0.73 -4.72 27.88
C ARG A 17 -1.33 -5.73 26.90
N HIS A 18 -1.38 -7.00 27.30
CA HIS A 18 -1.96 -8.06 26.48
C HIS A 18 -3.45 -7.82 26.20
N TYR A 19 -4.22 -7.47 27.23
CA TYR A 19 -5.65 -7.17 27.07
C TYR A 19 -5.89 -5.97 26.13
N LEU A 20 -5.10 -4.90 26.24
CA LEU A 20 -5.21 -3.74 25.35
C LEU A 20 -4.91 -4.10 23.89
N LEU A 21 -3.83 -4.84 23.64
CA LEU A 21 -3.38 -5.17 22.29
C LEU A 21 -4.26 -6.24 21.62
N GLU A 22 -4.67 -7.26 22.36
CA GLU A 22 -5.37 -8.44 21.79
C GLU A 22 -6.89 -8.35 21.91
N CYS A 23 -7.42 -7.60 22.89
CA CYS A 23 -8.86 -7.55 23.14
C CYS A 23 -9.47 -6.19 22.77
N GLU A 24 -8.93 -5.08 23.28
CA GLU A 24 -9.58 -3.77 23.14
C GLU A 24 -9.25 -3.04 21.83
N LEU A 25 -7.97 -2.89 21.49
CA LEU A 25 -7.55 -2.17 20.28
C LEU A 25 -8.10 -2.77 18.98
N PRO A 26 -8.20 -4.11 18.82
CA PRO A 26 -8.80 -4.71 17.62
C PRO A 26 -10.26 -4.31 17.40
N ARG A 27 -11.02 -3.96 18.45
CA ARG A 27 -12.44 -3.56 18.35
C ARG A 27 -12.62 -2.26 17.57
N TYR A 28 -11.65 -1.36 17.64
CA TYR A 28 -11.70 -0.06 16.95
C TYR A 28 -11.35 -0.15 15.47
N ARG A 29 -10.77 -1.28 15.02
CA ARG A 29 -10.37 -1.52 13.62
C ARG A 29 -9.52 -0.38 13.05
N LEU A 30 -8.57 0.12 13.83
CA LEU A 30 -7.74 1.28 13.47
C LEU A 30 -6.99 1.11 12.14
N ARG A 31 -6.66 -0.14 11.78
CA ARG A 31 -6.05 -0.50 10.50
C ARG A 31 -6.86 -0.05 9.28
N GLU A 32 -8.19 -0.07 9.37
CA GLU A 32 -9.09 0.32 8.27
C GLU A 32 -8.98 1.81 7.92
N TYR A 33 -8.39 2.64 8.80
CA TYR A 33 -8.17 4.06 8.51
C TYR A 33 -6.96 4.29 7.60
N TYR A 34 -6.01 3.35 7.58
CA TYR A 34 -4.72 3.51 6.89
C TYR A 34 -4.57 2.60 5.68
N GLN A 35 -5.47 1.62 5.50
CA GLN A 35 -5.47 0.72 4.34
C GLN A 35 -6.30 1.30 3.19
N CYS A 36 -5.87 1.03 1.96
CA CYS A 36 -6.65 1.32 0.76
C CYS A 36 -7.48 0.11 0.32
N HIS A 37 -8.66 0.36 -0.25
CA HIS A 37 -9.45 -0.68 -0.92
C HIS A 37 -8.81 -1.05 -2.25
N VAL A 38 -8.14 -2.20 -2.27
CA VAL A 38 -7.37 -2.65 -3.42
C VAL A 38 -8.28 -2.90 -4.63
N ASP A 39 -9.40 -3.60 -4.43
CA ASP A 39 -10.29 -3.97 -5.54
C ASP A 39 -10.95 -2.72 -6.16
N GLU A 40 -11.42 -1.77 -5.34
CA GLU A 40 -12.00 -0.51 -5.83
C GLU A 40 -10.98 0.32 -6.62
N LEU A 41 -9.75 0.47 -6.10
CA LEU A 41 -8.70 1.21 -6.80
C LEU A 41 -8.25 0.54 -8.10
N CYS A 42 -8.22 -0.79 -8.14
CA CYS A 42 -7.90 -1.52 -9.37
C CYS A 42 -8.99 -1.33 -10.44
N GLU A 43 -10.27 -1.30 -10.06
CA GLU A 43 -11.35 -1.01 -11.01
C GLU A 43 -11.35 0.45 -11.47
N GLU A 44 -11.10 1.42 -10.56
CA GLU A 44 -10.89 2.83 -10.94
C GLU A 44 -9.74 2.96 -11.94
N PHE A 45 -8.61 2.30 -11.66
CA PHE A 45 -7.43 2.28 -12.53
C PHE A 45 -7.73 1.67 -13.90
N ARG A 46 -8.44 0.53 -13.94
CA ARG A 46 -8.86 -0.10 -15.20
C ARG A 46 -9.71 0.86 -16.04
N GLN A 47 -10.66 1.55 -15.42
CA GLN A 47 -11.50 2.53 -16.12
C GLN A 47 -10.70 3.71 -16.66
N GLU A 48 -9.70 4.20 -15.92
CA GLU A 48 -8.82 5.27 -16.39
C GLU A 48 -7.96 4.83 -17.58
N LEU A 49 -7.37 3.62 -17.54
CA LEU A 49 -6.59 3.10 -18.65
C LEU A 49 -7.43 2.94 -19.93
N ILE A 50 -8.67 2.46 -19.83
CA ILE A 50 -9.59 2.35 -20.98
C ILE A 50 -9.89 3.73 -21.59
N LYS A 51 -10.08 4.75 -20.74
CA LYS A 51 -10.31 6.13 -21.19
C LYS A 51 -9.07 6.72 -21.88
N GLU A 52 -7.89 6.53 -21.29
CA GLU A 52 -6.63 7.04 -21.84
C GLU A 52 -6.24 6.32 -23.14
N HIS A 53 -6.52 5.03 -23.27
CA HIS A 53 -6.30 4.28 -24.52
C HIS A 53 -7.09 4.84 -25.70
N ALA A 54 -8.26 5.43 -25.44
CA ALA A 54 -9.05 6.09 -26.48
C ALA A 54 -8.45 7.45 -26.93
N GLN A 55 -7.47 7.99 -26.21
CA GLN A 55 -6.92 9.34 -26.41
C GLN A 55 -5.41 9.39 -26.73
N ILE A 56 -4.76 8.24 -26.97
CA ILE A 56 -3.30 8.18 -27.16
C ILE A 56 -2.88 9.04 -28.36
N SER A 57 -2.23 10.18 -28.08
CA SER A 57 -1.56 11.01 -29.09
C SER A 57 -0.13 11.42 -28.74
N ASP A 58 0.38 11.20 -27.52
CA ASP A 58 1.79 11.47 -27.26
C ASP A 58 2.34 10.59 -26.14
N VAL A 59 3.33 9.76 -26.48
CA VAL A 59 4.11 8.96 -25.52
C VAL A 59 5.13 9.90 -24.88
N GLN A 60 4.75 10.58 -23.80
CA GLN A 60 5.74 11.25 -22.95
C GLN A 60 6.52 10.18 -22.17
N GLN A 61 7.81 10.04 -22.49
CA GLN A 61 8.75 9.30 -21.66
C GLN A 61 8.72 9.88 -20.25
N CYS A 62 8.32 9.06 -19.28
CA CYS A 62 8.25 9.49 -17.88
C CYS A 62 9.20 8.66 -17.03
N ASP A 63 10.14 9.33 -16.38
CA ASP A 63 11.14 8.78 -15.44
C ASP A 63 10.50 8.58 -14.05
N ALA A 64 9.35 7.90 -14.04
CA ALA A 64 8.59 7.61 -12.84
C ALA A 64 9.18 6.38 -12.14
N GLU A 65 10.02 6.63 -11.14
CA GLU A 65 10.52 5.59 -10.22
C GLU A 65 9.39 4.99 -9.38
N GLU A 66 9.42 3.67 -9.17
CA GLU A 66 8.39 2.91 -8.43
C GLU A 66 8.20 3.43 -6.98
N HIS A 67 9.25 4.03 -6.42
CA HIS A 67 9.27 4.63 -5.08
C HIS A 67 8.40 5.88 -4.94
N LYS A 68 7.98 6.52 -6.04
CA LYS A 68 7.13 7.72 -6.01
C LYS A 68 5.66 7.41 -5.68
N LEU A 69 5.25 6.15 -5.81
CA LEU A 69 3.89 5.73 -5.51
C LEU A 69 3.68 5.60 -4.00
N GLN A 70 3.11 6.64 -3.39
CA GLN A 70 2.84 6.72 -1.96
C GLN A 70 1.34 6.78 -1.67
N LEU A 71 0.92 6.15 -0.57
CA LEU A 71 -0.46 6.25 -0.06
C LEU A 71 -0.69 7.65 0.51
N LYS A 72 -1.50 8.45 -0.18
CA LYS A 72 -1.93 9.77 0.32
C LYS A 72 -3.11 9.55 1.26
N HIS A 73 -2.97 10.03 2.50
CA HIS A 73 -3.99 9.90 3.53
C HIS A 73 -4.84 11.17 3.56
N GLY A 74 -6.15 11.03 3.38
CA GLY A 74 -7.09 12.13 3.60
C GLY A 74 -7.19 12.46 5.09
N THR A 75 -7.43 13.74 5.41
CA THR A 75 -7.30 14.25 6.78
C THR A 75 -8.18 13.53 7.81
N TYR A 76 -9.43 13.12 7.50
CA TYR A 76 -10.32 12.52 8.52
C TYR A 76 -11.44 11.60 7.98
N LYS A 77 -11.23 10.89 6.86
CA LYS A 77 -12.25 9.94 6.36
C LYS A 77 -11.78 8.49 6.53
N ARG A 78 -12.58 7.68 7.22
CA ARG A 78 -12.43 6.22 7.32
C ARG A 78 -12.36 5.66 5.89
N LEU A 79 -11.35 4.83 5.60
CA LEU A 79 -11.17 4.11 4.33
C LEU A 79 -10.95 4.98 3.06
N LYS A 80 -10.00 5.93 3.05
CA LYS A 80 -9.68 6.72 1.84
C LYS A 80 -8.21 7.02 1.64
N ALA A 81 -7.32 6.07 1.95
CA ALA A 81 -5.97 6.15 1.44
C ALA A 81 -6.05 6.03 -0.10
N LYS A 82 -5.71 7.11 -0.81
CA LYS A 82 -5.76 7.16 -2.27
C LYS A 82 -4.35 7.10 -2.83
N VAL A 83 -4.25 6.50 -4.01
CA VAL A 83 -3.04 6.51 -4.83
C VAL A 83 -3.26 7.42 -6.02
N ASP A 84 -2.17 8.03 -6.48
CA ASP A 84 -2.15 8.82 -7.69
C ASP A 84 -2.20 7.89 -8.91
N LEU A 85 -3.38 7.77 -9.52
CA LEU A 85 -3.63 6.80 -10.59
C LEU A 85 -2.86 7.15 -11.89
N GLN A 86 -2.59 8.44 -12.13
CA GLN A 86 -1.78 8.88 -13.26
C GLN A 86 -0.33 8.38 -13.16
N ILE A 87 0.25 8.49 -11.96
CA ILE A 87 1.60 7.98 -11.69
C ILE A 87 1.61 6.45 -11.80
N ALA A 88 0.56 5.77 -11.31
CA ALA A 88 0.42 4.33 -11.45
C ALA A 88 0.38 3.90 -12.93
N GLY A 89 -0.34 4.64 -13.78
CA GLY A 89 -0.39 4.41 -15.22
C GLY A 89 0.99 4.50 -15.87
N GLN A 90 1.73 5.56 -15.58
CA GLN A 90 3.10 5.76 -16.08
C GLN A 90 4.04 4.61 -15.68
N ILE A 91 3.99 4.16 -14.43
CA ILE A 91 4.88 3.13 -13.91
C ILE A 91 4.54 1.75 -14.48
N TYR A 92 3.26 1.35 -14.46
CA TYR A 92 2.88 -0.03 -14.77
C TYR A 92 2.52 -0.22 -16.24
N PHE A 93 1.90 0.77 -16.87
CA PHE A 93 1.47 0.64 -18.26
C PHE A 93 2.57 1.06 -19.24
N TYR A 94 3.09 2.29 -19.10
CA TYR A 94 4.05 2.83 -20.07
C TYR A 94 5.45 2.20 -19.98
N LYS A 95 5.96 1.92 -18.78
CA LYS A 95 7.27 1.25 -18.61
C LYS A 95 7.27 -0.16 -19.21
N GLN A 96 6.17 -0.90 -19.04
CA GLN A 96 6.05 -2.27 -19.54
C GLN A 96 5.89 -2.30 -21.06
N TYR A 97 5.19 -1.30 -21.62
CA TYR A 97 5.10 -1.10 -23.07
C TYR A 97 6.47 -0.79 -23.69
N VAL A 98 7.24 0.14 -23.12
CA VAL A 98 8.58 0.50 -23.60
C VAL A 98 9.57 -0.66 -23.49
N ALA A 99 9.57 -1.40 -22.36
CA ALA A 99 10.45 -2.56 -22.18
C ALA A 99 10.19 -3.68 -23.21
N ASN A 100 8.93 -3.95 -23.52
CA ASN A 100 8.54 -4.91 -24.57
C ASN A 100 8.95 -4.43 -25.97
N THR A 101 8.98 -3.11 -26.19
CA THR A 101 9.39 -2.53 -27.48
C THR A 101 10.91 -2.61 -27.66
N ILE A 102 11.69 -2.37 -26.61
CA ILE A 102 13.17 -2.41 -26.65
C ILE A 102 13.70 -3.82 -26.94
N HIS A 103 13.08 -4.87 -26.39
CA HIS A 103 13.46 -6.25 -26.72
C HIS A 103 13.13 -6.66 -28.17
N SER A 104 12.29 -5.89 -28.87
CA SER A 104 11.97 -6.14 -30.28
C SER A 104 12.94 -5.49 -31.27
N TYR A 105 13.80 -4.55 -30.85
CA TYR A 105 14.66 -3.79 -31.77
C TYR A 105 15.95 -4.53 -32.22
N ASN A 106 16.19 -5.74 -31.73
CA ASN A 106 17.14 -6.66 -32.38
C ASN A 106 16.52 -7.47 -33.55
N SER A 107 15.25 -7.21 -33.91
CA SER A 107 14.59 -7.77 -35.10
C SER A 107 13.84 -6.66 -35.84
N VAL A 108 14.54 -6.04 -36.80
CA VAL A 108 14.11 -4.87 -37.60
C VAL A 108 12.88 -5.17 -38.49
N VAL A 109 12.35 -6.40 -38.49
CA VAL A 109 11.26 -6.83 -39.38
C VAL A 109 9.88 -6.81 -38.70
N PHE A 110 9.78 -6.64 -37.38
CA PHE A 110 8.51 -6.86 -36.67
C PHE A 110 7.57 -5.65 -36.58
N PHE A 111 8.06 -4.43 -36.84
CA PHE A 111 7.28 -3.19 -36.66
C PHE A 111 6.15 -3.04 -37.69
N ALA A 112 6.29 -3.62 -38.88
CA ALA A 112 5.24 -3.61 -39.91
C ALA A 112 4.30 -4.85 -39.85
N PHE A 113 4.70 -5.93 -39.18
CA PHE A 113 3.91 -7.18 -39.16
C PHE A 113 2.94 -7.28 -37.97
N ARG A 114 3.23 -6.60 -36.85
CA ARG A 114 2.41 -6.68 -35.64
C ARG A 114 1.17 -5.78 -35.61
N PHE A 115 0.99 -4.90 -36.61
CA PHE A 115 -0.27 -4.16 -36.78
C PHE A 115 -1.38 -5.01 -37.42
N SER A 116 -1.02 -6.14 -38.05
CA SER A 116 -1.97 -6.94 -38.84
C SER A 116 -2.32 -8.30 -38.23
N HIS A 117 -1.50 -8.87 -37.34
CA HIS A 117 -1.74 -10.19 -36.72
C HIS A 117 -1.41 -10.20 -35.23
N SER A 118 -2.27 -9.60 -34.41
CA SER A 118 -2.70 -10.17 -33.11
C SER A 118 -3.68 -9.21 -32.42
N GLN A 119 -4.98 -9.46 -32.58
CA GLN A 119 -6.01 -9.07 -31.60
C GLN A 119 -5.83 -9.85 -30.28
N SER A 120 -4.59 -10.01 -29.80
CA SER A 120 -4.33 -10.39 -28.41
C SER A 120 -4.60 -9.14 -27.57
N SER A 121 -5.90 -8.97 -27.34
CA SER A 121 -6.60 -8.12 -26.39
C SER A 121 -5.78 -7.02 -25.74
N SER A 122 -6.10 -5.76 -26.05
CA SER A 122 -5.84 -4.62 -25.16
C SER A 122 -6.22 -4.91 -23.70
N SER A 123 -7.15 -5.84 -23.46
CA SER A 123 -7.49 -6.36 -22.13
C SER A 123 -6.30 -6.99 -21.41
N ASP A 124 -5.46 -7.78 -22.08
CA ASP A 124 -4.41 -8.57 -21.42
C ASP A 124 -3.33 -7.67 -20.81
N ALA A 125 -2.96 -6.60 -21.53
CA ALA A 125 -2.01 -5.60 -21.04
C ALA A 125 -2.57 -4.80 -19.86
N VAL A 126 -3.85 -4.44 -19.92
CA VAL A 126 -4.56 -3.77 -18.83
C VAL A 126 -4.66 -4.69 -17.61
N ASP A 127 -4.99 -5.96 -17.80
CA ASP A 127 -5.10 -6.95 -16.74
C ASP A 127 -3.74 -7.23 -16.08
N GLN A 128 -2.65 -7.26 -16.84
CA GLN A 128 -1.30 -7.38 -16.31
C GLN A 128 -0.88 -6.14 -15.50
N ALA A 129 -1.20 -4.94 -15.98
CA ALA A 129 -0.94 -3.69 -15.25
C ALA A 129 -1.75 -3.62 -13.95
N CYS A 130 -3.03 -3.98 -14.00
CA CYS A 130 -3.91 -4.09 -12.83
C CYS A 130 -3.40 -5.13 -11.82
N SER A 131 -2.94 -6.29 -12.27
CA SER A 131 -2.35 -7.32 -11.41
C SER A 131 -1.08 -6.82 -10.71
N SER A 132 -0.23 -6.12 -11.44
CA SER A 132 1.00 -5.53 -10.89
C SER A 132 0.69 -4.44 -9.86
N LEU A 133 -0.26 -3.55 -10.15
CA LEU A 133 -0.75 -2.53 -9.23
C LEU A 133 -1.37 -3.17 -7.97
N ARG A 134 -2.20 -4.21 -8.14
CA ARG A 134 -2.81 -4.97 -7.03
C ARG A 134 -1.75 -5.51 -6.08
N HIS A 135 -0.71 -6.16 -6.61
CA HIS A 135 0.38 -6.68 -5.80
C HIS A 135 1.10 -5.57 -5.03
N ARG A 136 1.36 -4.43 -5.68
CA ARG A 136 1.96 -3.27 -5.03
C ARG A 136 1.09 -2.69 -3.92
N LEU A 137 -0.21 -2.52 -4.16
CA LEU A 137 -1.16 -1.99 -3.17
C LEU A 137 -1.25 -2.90 -1.94
N LEU A 138 -1.25 -4.23 -2.14
CA LEU A 138 -1.21 -5.19 -1.03
C LEU A 138 0.08 -5.05 -0.21
N TYR A 139 1.22 -4.91 -0.89
CA TYR A 139 2.51 -4.69 -0.23
C TYR A 139 2.51 -3.38 0.60
N LEU A 140 2.01 -2.28 0.02
CA LEU A 140 1.92 -0.99 0.73
C LEU A 140 0.95 -1.06 1.92
N ASN A 141 -0.18 -1.75 1.78
CA ASN A 141 -1.11 -1.99 2.88
C ASN A 141 -0.46 -2.80 4.01
N GLN A 142 0.37 -3.79 3.69
CA GLN A 142 1.11 -4.57 4.68
C GLN A 142 2.14 -3.71 5.42
N LEU A 143 2.94 -2.92 4.69
CA LEU A 143 3.90 -2.00 5.30
C LEU A 143 3.23 -1.00 6.25
N GLN A 144 2.08 -0.46 5.82
CA GLN A 144 1.32 0.48 6.63
C GLN A 144 0.71 -0.20 7.86
N TYR A 145 0.26 -1.45 7.73
CA TYR A 145 -0.20 -2.26 8.85
C TYR A 145 0.92 -2.45 9.88
N ASP A 146 2.10 -2.88 9.46
CA ASP A 146 3.24 -3.12 10.36
C ASP A 146 3.64 -1.83 11.10
N LYS A 147 3.63 -0.69 10.38
CA LYS A 147 3.91 0.62 10.97
C LYS A 147 2.89 1.03 12.02
N VAL A 148 1.59 0.88 11.72
CA VAL A 148 0.51 1.20 12.67
C VAL A 148 0.59 0.30 13.89
N GLN A 149 0.80 -1.01 13.69
CA GLN A 149 0.93 -1.97 14.77
C GLN A 149 2.10 -1.63 15.69
N LYS A 150 3.27 -1.30 15.13
CA LYS A 150 4.44 -0.86 15.90
C LYS A 150 4.14 0.40 16.72
N ASN A 151 3.48 1.39 16.12
CA ASN A 151 3.13 2.63 16.81
C ASN A 151 2.11 2.38 17.93
N LEU A 152 1.15 1.48 17.74
CA LEU A 152 0.16 1.13 18.77
C LEU A 152 0.82 0.43 19.96
N VAL A 153 1.71 -0.53 19.70
CA VAL A 153 2.49 -1.18 20.76
C VAL A 153 3.28 -0.14 21.56
N GLN A 154 3.98 0.75 20.87
CA GLN A 154 4.74 1.81 21.53
C GLN A 154 3.85 2.78 22.32
N ALA A 155 2.67 3.12 21.81
CA ALA A 155 1.72 3.98 22.51
C ALA A 155 1.19 3.33 23.80
N VAL A 156 0.89 2.03 23.77
CA VAL A 156 0.48 1.26 24.95
C VAL A 156 1.62 1.20 25.97
N ASP A 157 2.84 0.89 25.53
CA ASP A 157 4.01 0.82 26.40
C ASP A 157 4.28 2.17 27.07
N ASN A 158 4.18 3.28 26.31
CA ASN A 158 4.32 4.64 26.84
C ASN A 158 3.22 4.98 27.86
N ALA A 159 1.97 4.61 27.58
CA ALA A 159 0.85 4.84 28.50
C ALA A 159 1.04 4.08 29.82
N LEU A 160 1.44 2.80 29.75
CA LEU A 160 1.71 1.98 30.92
C LEU A 160 2.91 2.50 31.72
N ALA A 161 3.98 2.95 31.05
CA ALA A 161 5.09 3.61 31.72
C ALA A 161 4.63 4.87 32.47
N GLY A 162 3.79 5.70 31.84
CA GLY A 162 3.17 6.87 32.47
C GLY A 162 2.37 6.52 33.72
N CYS A 163 1.53 5.47 33.66
CA CYS A 163 0.79 4.97 34.82
C CYS A 163 1.74 4.57 35.96
N ARG A 164 2.82 3.85 35.66
CA ARG A 164 3.79 3.41 36.69
C ARG A 164 4.42 4.59 37.41
N TYR A 165 4.83 5.62 36.68
CA TYR A 165 5.37 6.84 37.31
C TYR A 165 4.33 7.53 38.21
N HIS A 166 3.08 7.64 37.75
CA HIS A 166 2.03 8.32 38.51
C HIS A 166 1.67 7.62 39.83
N PHE A 167 1.59 6.28 39.83
CA PHE A 167 1.13 5.53 40.99
C PHE A 167 2.23 5.12 41.98
N PHE A 168 3.47 4.92 41.52
CA PHE A 168 4.55 4.36 42.35
C PHE A 168 5.70 5.33 42.66
N SER A 169 5.69 6.55 42.12
CA SER A 169 6.72 7.56 42.41
C SER A 169 6.29 8.57 43.50
N ARG A 170 5.23 8.28 44.24
CA ARG A 170 4.81 8.99 45.45
C ARG A 170 5.01 8.10 46.66
#